data_AF-A0A0G0WWH3-F1
#
_entry.id   AF-A0A0G0WWH3-F1
#
_cell.length_a   1.000
_cell.length_b   1.000
_cell.length_c   1.000
_cell.angle_alpha   90.00
_cell.angle_beta   90.00
_cell.angle_gamma   90.00
#
_symmetry.space_group_name_H-M   'P 1'
#
loop_
_entity.id
_entity.type
_entity.pdbx_description
1 polymer ?
#
loop_
_entity_poly.entity_id
_entity_poly.type
_entity_poly.pdbx_seq_one_letter_code
_entity_poly.pdbx_strand_id
1 'polypeptide(L)'
;MAIESNFENLNSGQFLCNNLRGKTGNDPHWQEINCGKIEIADADLIGKFFGGILTEEDVDKRTEELENLRKEGEDVSESSYALAGLLKNKIIALKGYRKSKEREENSDRSDTAA
;
A
#
# COMPACT_ATOMS: atom_id res chain seq x y z
N MET A 1 -8.92 -6.02 34.68
CA MET A 1 -9.89 -5.94 33.57
C MET A 1 -9.13 -5.43 32.35
N ALA A 2 -8.87 -6.30 31.38
CA ALA A 2 -8.12 -5.99 30.17
C ALA A 2 -9.04 -6.23 28.97
N ILE A 3 -9.97 -5.31 28.72
CA ILE A 3 -10.94 -5.40 27.61
C ILE A 3 -11.13 -4.02 26.95
N GLU A 4 -10.05 -3.27 26.76
CA GLU A 4 -10.14 -1.95 26.09
C GLU A 4 -9.11 -1.75 24.96
N SER A 5 -8.16 -2.67 24.74
CA SER A 5 -7.13 -2.50 23.68
C SER A 5 -7.46 -3.15 22.33
N ASN A 6 -8.50 -3.99 22.28
CA ASN A 6 -8.79 -4.77 21.05
C ASN A 6 -9.83 -4.12 20.13
N PHE A 7 -10.63 -3.15 20.60
CA PHE A 7 -11.70 -2.55 19.80
C PHE A 7 -11.22 -1.38 18.91
N GLU A 8 -10.12 -0.70 19.30
CA GLU A 8 -9.54 0.39 18.50
C GLU A 8 -8.65 -0.12 17.35
N ASN A 9 -7.98 -1.26 17.53
CA ASN A 9 -7.13 -1.86 16.49
C ASN A 9 -7.92 -2.55 15.37
N LEU A 10 -9.05 -3.21 15.70
CA LEU A 10 -9.90 -3.90 14.71
C LEU A 10 -10.63 -2.93 13.77
N ASN A 11 -10.86 -1.68 14.18
CA ASN A 11 -11.49 -0.66 13.33
C ASN A 11 -10.47 0.13 12.49
N SER A 12 -9.22 0.26 12.94
CA SER A 12 -8.23 1.13 12.28
C SER A 12 -7.77 0.57 10.93
N GLY A 13 -7.48 -0.73 10.83
CA GLY A 13 -7.02 -1.35 9.58
C GLY A 13 -8.10 -1.35 8.48
N GLN A 14 -9.31 -1.77 8.83
CA GLN A 14 -10.45 -1.75 7.90
C GLN A 14 -10.81 -0.31 7.47
N PHE A 15 -10.77 0.66 8.40
CA PHE A 15 -10.99 2.06 8.07
C PHE A 15 -9.92 2.61 7.12
N LEU A 16 -8.64 2.35 7.38
CA LEU A 16 -7.54 2.75 6.50
C LEU A 16 -7.66 2.12 5.12
N CYS A 17 -7.98 0.83 5.04
CA CYS A 17 -8.21 0.15 3.76
C CYS A 17 -9.40 0.75 2.99
N ASN A 18 -10.52 1.02 3.66
CA ASN A 18 -11.68 1.66 3.03
C ASN A 18 -11.35 3.07 2.54
N ASN A 19 -10.57 3.85 3.28
CA ASN A 19 -10.09 5.16 2.83
C ASN A 19 -9.17 5.02 1.61
N LEU A 20 -8.30 4.01 1.58
CA LEU A 20 -7.42 3.76 0.44
C LEU A 20 -8.26 3.42 -0.79
N ARG A 21 -9.27 2.57 -0.64
CA ARG A 21 -10.25 2.25 -1.68
C ARG A 21 -10.98 3.49 -2.18
N GLY A 22 -11.33 4.43 -1.31
CA GLY A 22 -11.91 5.72 -1.72
C GLY A 22 -10.99 6.53 -2.65
N LYS A 23 -9.66 6.45 -2.46
CA LYS A 23 -8.69 7.21 -3.28
C LYS A 23 -8.22 6.47 -4.54
N THR A 24 -8.26 5.14 -4.53
CA THR A 24 -7.70 4.31 -5.61
C THR A 24 -8.69 3.31 -6.18
N GLY A 25 -9.98 3.44 -5.88
CA GLY A 25 -11.04 2.44 -6.16
C GLY A 25 -11.34 2.17 -7.63
N ASN A 26 -10.76 2.97 -8.53
CA ASN A 26 -10.72 2.73 -9.97
C ASN A 26 -9.63 1.73 -10.40
N ASP A 27 -8.76 1.28 -9.49
CA ASP A 27 -7.78 0.24 -9.75
C ASP A 27 -8.45 -1.14 -9.84
N PRO A 28 -8.27 -1.90 -10.93
CA PRO A 28 -8.91 -3.20 -11.11
C PRO A 28 -8.50 -4.22 -10.03
N HIS A 29 -7.32 -4.08 -9.41
CA HIS A 29 -6.84 -5.01 -8.38
C HIS A 29 -7.62 -4.90 -7.06
N TRP A 30 -8.49 -3.90 -6.90
CA TRP A 30 -9.37 -3.80 -5.72
C TRP A 30 -10.37 -4.94 -5.57
N GLN A 31 -10.68 -5.64 -6.67
CA GLN A 31 -11.62 -6.76 -6.64
C GLN A 31 -11.13 -7.91 -5.75
N GLU A 32 -9.83 -7.99 -5.53
CA GLU A 32 -9.15 -9.04 -4.76
C GLU A 32 -8.99 -8.67 -3.27
N ILE A 33 -9.32 -7.44 -2.88
CA ILE A 33 -9.07 -6.91 -1.54
C ILE A 33 -10.37 -6.82 -0.74
N ASN A 34 -10.47 -7.63 0.31
CA ASN A 34 -11.50 -7.49 1.33
C ASN A 34 -10.95 -6.73 2.54
N CYS A 35 -11.37 -5.48 2.73
CA CYS A 35 -10.92 -4.64 3.85
C CYS A 35 -11.24 -5.22 5.25
N GLY A 36 -12.20 -6.13 5.37
CA GLY A 36 -12.50 -6.82 6.62
C GLY A 36 -11.51 -7.94 6.98
N LYS A 37 -10.58 -8.27 6.07
CA LYS A 37 -9.54 -9.30 6.25
C LYS A 37 -8.13 -8.71 6.26
N ILE A 38 -8.02 -7.40 6.52
CA ILE A 38 -6.74 -6.70 6.58
C ILE A 38 -6.14 -6.82 7.97
N GLU A 39 -4.86 -7.16 8.03
CA GLU A 39 -4.11 -7.31 9.27
C GLU A 39 -3.51 -5.97 9.70
N ILE A 40 -3.11 -5.89 10.97
CA ILE A 40 -2.47 -4.69 11.55
C ILE A 40 -1.21 -4.31 10.77
N ALA A 41 -0.42 -5.30 10.36
CA ALA A 41 0.80 -5.07 9.59
C ALA A 41 0.51 -4.45 8.21
N ASP A 42 -0.62 -4.75 7.58
CA ASP A 42 -0.98 -4.10 6.31
C ASP A 42 -1.56 -2.69 6.54
N ALA A 43 -2.19 -2.45 7.69
CA ALA A 43 -2.62 -1.12 8.09
C ALA A 43 -1.43 -0.14 8.23
N ASP A 44 -0.28 -0.61 8.73
CA ASP A 44 0.97 0.17 8.76
C ASP A 44 1.41 0.58 7.36
N LEU A 45 1.38 -0.34 6.39
CA LEU A 45 1.70 -0.03 5.00
C LEU A 45 0.77 1.03 4.41
N ILE A 46 -0.53 0.93 4.69
CA ILE A 46 -1.52 1.94 4.24
C ILE A 46 -1.23 3.30 4.90
N GLY A 47 -0.89 3.32 6.19
CA GLY A 47 -0.48 4.52 6.91
C GLY A 47 0.73 5.20 6.28
N LYS A 48 1.80 4.42 6.00
CA LYS A 48 2.99 4.89 5.29
C LYS A 48 2.67 5.40 3.89
N PHE A 49 1.74 4.75 3.18
CA PHE A 49 1.31 5.18 1.85
C PHE A 49 0.68 6.58 1.91
N PHE A 50 -0.26 6.79 2.84
CA PHE A 50 -0.85 8.12 3.03
C PHE A 50 0.13 9.18 3.52
N GLY A 51 1.13 8.77 4.31
CA GLY A 51 2.23 9.64 4.72
C GLY A 51 3.21 9.99 3.61
N GLY A 52 3.12 9.35 2.43
CA GLY A 52 4.06 9.56 1.33
C GLY A 52 5.48 9.02 1.60
N ILE A 53 5.62 8.14 2.59
CA ILE A 53 6.89 7.57 3.04
C ILE A 53 7.01 6.07 2.74
N LEU A 54 5.96 5.44 2.19
CA LEU A 54 6.00 4.03 1.83
C LEU A 54 7.05 3.77 0.74
N THR A 55 7.91 2.79 0.99
CA THR A 55 8.95 2.34 0.05
C THR A 55 8.60 0.99 -0.57
N GLU A 56 9.29 0.62 -1.66
CA GLU A 56 9.17 -0.74 -2.23
C GLU A 56 9.69 -1.79 -1.24
N GLU A 57 10.73 -1.46 -0.46
CA GLU A 57 11.32 -2.34 0.56
C GLU A 57 10.33 -2.66 1.68
N ASP A 58 9.53 -1.68 2.13
CA ASP A 58 8.47 -1.93 3.12
C ASP A 58 7.47 -2.99 2.63
N VAL A 59 7.09 -2.90 1.35
CA VAL A 59 6.13 -3.83 0.74
C VAL A 59 6.77 -5.20 0.48
N ASP A 60 8.01 -5.23 0.03
CA ASP A 60 8.76 -6.46 -0.21
C ASP A 60 8.97 -7.24 1.11
N LYS A 61 9.34 -6.54 2.18
CA LYS A 61 9.47 -7.12 3.52
C LYS A 61 8.14 -7.72 3.99
N ARG A 62 7.02 -7.00 3.83
CA ARG A 62 5.71 -7.53 4.21
C ARG A 62 5.34 -8.76 3.37
N THR A 63 5.66 -8.75 2.07
CA THR A 63 5.41 -9.89 1.20
C THR A 63 6.22 -11.12 1.64
N GLU A 64 7.48 -10.94 2.01
CA GLU A 64 8.32 -12.00 2.58
C GLU A 64 7.78 -12.54 3.91
N GLU A 65 7.30 -11.66 4.79
CA GLU A 65 6.64 -12.05 6.05
C GLU A 65 5.40 -12.92 5.79
N LEU A 66 4.53 -12.52 4.86
CA LEU A 66 3.35 -13.30 4.46
C LEU A 66 3.75 -14.69 3.92
N GLU A 67 4.78 -14.76 3.08
CA GLU A 67 5.30 -16.03 2.57
C GLU A 67 5.87 -16.94 3.67
N ASN A 68 6.55 -16.37 4.66
CA ASN A 68 7.09 -17.14 5.78
C ASN A 68 5.98 -17.68 6.67
N LEU A 69 5.00 -16.85 7.03
CA LEU A 69 3.82 -17.28 7.79
C LEU A 69 3.08 -18.41 7.07
N ARG A 70 2.89 -18.29 5.75
CA ARG A 70 2.26 -19.32 4.93
C ARG A 70 3.03 -20.64 4.94
N LYS A 71 4.37 -20.60 4.88
CA LYS A 71 5.23 -21.80 4.98
C LYS A 71 5.16 -22.44 6.36
N GLU A 72 4.96 -21.65 7.40
CA GLU A 72 4.75 -22.10 8.79
C GLU A 72 3.34 -22.69 9.01
N GLY A 73 2.45 -22.60 8.01
CA GLY A 73 1.09 -23.15 8.06
C GLY A 73 0.07 -22.20 8.69
N GLU A 74 0.43 -20.94 8.89
CA GLU A 74 -0.50 -19.90 9.36
C GLU A 74 -1.54 -19.56 8.28
N ASP A 75 -2.75 -19.20 8.71
CA ASP A 75 -3.82 -18.75 7.81
C ASP A 75 -3.58 -17.31 7.39
N VAL A 76 -2.92 -17.13 6.25
CA VAL A 76 -2.57 -15.83 5.69
C VAL A 76 -3.65 -15.36 4.72
N SER A 77 -4.11 -14.12 4.88
CA SER A 77 -5.17 -13.55 4.06
C SER A 77 -4.70 -13.23 2.64
N GLU A 78 -5.38 -13.79 1.63
CA GLU A 78 -5.19 -13.42 0.21
C GLU A 78 -5.40 -11.91 -0.02
N SER A 79 -6.23 -11.25 0.80
CA SER A 79 -6.41 -9.79 0.73
C SER A 79 -5.16 -9.01 1.16
N SER A 80 -4.33 -9.58 2.03
CA SER A 80 -3.04 -8.98 2.44
C SER A 80 -2.05 -9.00 1.28
N TYR A 81 -1.98 -10.11 0.54
CA TYR A 81 -1.16 -10.21 -0.68
C TYR A 81 -1.63 -9.24 -1.77
N ALA A 82 -2.95 -9.21 -2.04
CA ALA A 82 -3.52 -8.30 -3.04
C ALA A 82 -3.26 -6.82 -2.68
N LEU A 83 -3.37 -6.47 -1.40
CA LEU A 83 -3.06 -5.12 -0.92
C LEU A 83 -1.57 -4.77 -1.09
N ALA A 84 -0.65 -5.67 -0.74
CA ALA A 84 0.78 -5.48 -0.96
C ALA A 84 1.09 -5.24 -2.45
N GLY A 85 0.53 -6.08 -3.34
CA GLY A 85 0.67 -5.92 -4.79
C GLY A 85 0.13 -4.59 -5.30
N LEU A 86 -1.06 -4.19 -4.85
CA LEU A 86 -1.66 -2.88 -5.18
C LEU A 86 -0.73 -1.73 -4.77
N LEU A 87 -0.23 -1.75 -3.53
CA LEU A 87 0.63 -0.70 -3.00
C LEU A 87 1.94 -0.61 -3.78
N LYS A 88 2.57 -1.76 -4.12
CA LYS A 88 3.79 -1.79 -4.96
C LYS A 88 3.55 -1.14 -6.32
N ASN A 89 2.45 -1.49 -6.99
CA ASN A 89 2.07 -0.91 -8.27
C ASN A 89 1.87 0.61 -8.18
N LYS A 90 1.24 1.11 -7.11
CA LYS A 90 1.08 2.55 -6.90
C LYS A 90 2.42 3.26 -6.69
N ILE A 91 3.35 2.67 -5.93
CA ILE A 91 4.69 3.24 -5.73
C ILE A 91 5.43 3.35 -7.07
N ILE A 92 5.42 2.28 -7.87
CA ILE A 92 6.06 2.26 -9.19
C ILE A 92 5.46 3.32 -10.11
N ALA A 93 4.12 3.42 -10.16
CA ALA A 93 3.44 4.42 -10.97
C ALA A 93 3.80 5.86 -10.56
N LEU A 94 3.86 6.14 -9.25
CA LEU A 94 4.27 7.45 -8.73
C LEU A 94 5.72 7.80 -9.09
N LYS A 95 6.64 6.83 -9.01
CA LYS A 95 8.03 7.00 -9.44
C LYS A 95 8.12 7.29 -10.95
N GLY A 96 7.34 6.57 -11.76
CA GLY A 96 7.26 6.80 -13.21
C GLY A 96 6.78 8.21 -13.55
N TYR A 97 5.67 8.63 -12.94
CA TYR A 97 5.13 9.98 -13.13
C TYR A 97 6.12 11.07 -12.74
N ARG A 98 6.80 10.92 -11.60
CA ARG A 98 7.82 11.89 -11.14
C ARG A 98 8.97 12.02 -12.15
N LYS A 99 9.49 10.89 -12.63
CA LYS A 99 10.56 10.88 -13.65
C LYS A 99 10.13 11.54 -14.96
N SER A 100 8.90 11.32 -15.41
CA SER A 100 8.37 11.95 -16.62
C SER A 100 8.26 13.47 -16.45
N LYS A 101 7.74 13.93 -15.30
CA LYS A 101 7.62 15.36 -14.99
C LYS A 101 8.98 16.06 -14.92
N GLU A 102 9.98 15.44 -14.29
CA GLU A 102 11.35 15.96 -14.25
C GLU A 102 11.97 16.07 -15.66
N ARG A 103 11.61 15.18 -16.59
CA ARG A 103 12.09 15.25 -17.99
C ARG A 103 11.42 16.38 -18.76
N GLU A 104 10.10 16.57 -18.61
CA GLU A 104 9.36 17.67 -19.22
C GLU A 104 9.91 19.03 -18.75
N GLU A 105 10.06 19.21 -17.43
CA GLU A 105 10.61 20.45 -16.85
C GLU A 105 12.05 20.76 -17.30
N ASN A 106 12.86 19.73 -17.52
CA ASN A 106 14.22 19.89 -18.02
C ASN A 106 14.29 20.17 -19.53
N SER A 107 13.32 19.68 -20.32
CA SER A 107 13.20 19.97 -21.76
C SER A 107 12.77 21.42 -21.98
N ASP A 108 11.77 21.91 -21.25
CA ASP A 108 11.30 23.30 -21.35
C ASP A 108 12.41 24.30 -20.98
N ARG A 109 13.28 23.93 -20.02
CA ARG A 109 14.46 24.72 -19.64
C ARG A 109 15.56 24.75 -20.70
N SER A 110 15.76 23.68 -21.48
CA SER A 110 16.74 23.70 -22.57
C SER A 110 16.28 24.54 -23.75
N ASP A 111 14.98 24.56 -24.03
CA ASP A 111 14.41 25.30 -25.16
C ASP A 111 14.35 26.83 -24.92
N THR A 112 14.37 27.24 -23.64
CA THR A 112 14.41 28.67 -23.26
C THR A 112 15.86 29.23 -23.21
N ALA A 113 16.87 28.36 -23.29
CA ALA A 113 18.29 28.73 -23.16
C ALA A 113 19.05 28.80 -24.50
N ALA A 114 18.36 28.67 -25.63
CA ALA A 114 18.88 28.83 -26.99
C ALA A 114 18.41 30.15 -27.62
#